data_AF-A0A368L1H8-F1
#
_entry.id   AF-A0A368L1H8-F1
#
_cell.length_a   1.000
_cell.length_b   1.000
_cell.length_c   1.000
_cell.angle_alpha   90.00
_cell.angle_beta   90.00
_cell.angle_gamma   90.00
#
_symmetry.space_group_name_H-M   'P 1'
#
loop_
_entity.id
_entity.type
_entity.pdbx_description
1 polymer ?
#
loop_
_entity_poly.entity_id
_entity_poly.type
_entity_poly.pdbx_seq_one_letter_code
_entity_poly.pdbx_strand_id
1 'polypeptide(L)' 'MSRISVGAGADGDATLRALAEHRPSSVEQLDGISGIGAKKRDAYGEAVLGVIAEAA' A
#
# COMPACT_ATOMS: atom_id res chain seq x y z
N MET A 1 -3.89 1.50 35.73
CA MET A 1 -3.16 0.54 34.88
C MET A 1 -3.78 0.54 33.50
N SER A 2 -3.37 1.46 32.62
CA SER A 2 -3.81 1.45 31.23
C SER A 2 -2.91 0.50 30.46
N ARG A 3 -3.46 -0.60 29.96
CA ARG A 3 -2.72 -1.56 29.13
C ARG A 3 -2.36 -0.83 27.85
N ILE A 4 -1.07 -0.72 27.55
CA ILE A 4 -0.60 -0.30 26.23
C ILE A 4 -1.05 -1.40 25.27
N SER A 5 -2.15 -1.12 24.57
CA SER A 5 -2.55 -1.89 23.40
C SER A 5 -1.45 -1.68 22.36
N VAL A 6 -0.56 -2.67 22.22
CA VAL A 6 0.30 -2.75 21.03
C VAL A 6 -0.63 -3.05 19.87
N GLY A 7 -1.12 -2.00 19.21
CA GLY A 7 -1.73 -2.11 17.91
C GLY A 7 -0.66 -2.64 16.97
N ALA A 8 -0.70 -3.94 16.69
CA ALA A 8 0.00 -4.49 15.53
C ALA A 8 -0.46 -3.65 14.33
N GLY A 9 0.49 -2.99 13.67
CA GLY A 9 0.26 -2.10 12.52
C GLY A 9 -0.23 -2.84 11.28
N ALA A 10 -1.40 -3.46 11.37
CA ALA A 10 -2.04 -4.25 10.33
C ALA A 10 -2.42 -3.43 9.08
N ASP A 11 -2.25 -2.11 9.12
CA ASP A 11 -2.52 -1.22 7.99
C ASP A 11 -1.51 -1.43 6.85
N GLY A 12 -0.25 -1.76 7.16
CA GLY A 12 0.82 -1.92 6.16
C GLY A 12 0.74 -3.26 5.42
N ASP A 13 0.61 -4.36 6.17
CA ASP A 13 0.52 -5.71 5.60
C ASP A 13 -0.72 -5.87 4.70
N ALA A 14 -1.86 -5.29 5.11
CA ALA A 14 -3.08 -5.31 4.31
C ALA A 14 -2.90 -4.56 2.98
N THR A 15 -2.22 -3.41 2.98
CA THR A 15 -1.90 -2.67 1.76
C THR A 15 -0.96 -3.46 0.84
N LEU A 16 0.11 -4.05 1.39
CA LEU A 16 1.06 -4.83 0.59
C LEU A 16 0.41 -6.06 -0.04
N ARG A 17 -0.45 -6.75 0.71
CA ARG A 17 -1.24 -7.86 0.18
C ARG A 17 -2.17 -7.42 -0.93
N ALA A 18 -2.90 -6.33 -0.75
CA ALA A 18 -3.77 -5.77 -1.78
C ALA A 18 -2.99 -5.40 -3.05
N LEU A 19 -1.80 -4.80 -2.92
CA LEU A 19 -0.92 -4.52 -4.08
C LEU A 19 -0.50 -5.80 -4.81
N ALA A 20 -0.13 -6.84 -4.07
CA ALA A 20 0.27 -8.12 -4.66
C ALA A 20 -0.90 -8.85 -5.35
N GLU A 21 -2.12 -8.73 -4.81
CA GLU A 21 -3.34 -9.32 -5.38
C GLU A 21 -3.81 -8.54 -6.62
N HIS A 22 -3.83 -7.21 -6.57
CA HIS A 22 -4.34 -6.37 -7.67
C HIS A 22 -3.31 -6.11 -8.77
N ARG A 23 -2.01 -6.19 -8.47
CA ARG A 23 -0.88 -5.88 -9.37
C ARG A 23 -1.12 -4.65 -10.27
N PRO A 24 -1.35 -3.47 -9.67
CA PRO A 24 -1.56 -2.24 -10.43
C PRO A 24 -0.34 -1.92 -11.30
N SER A 25 -0.61 -1.46 -12.53
CA SER A 25 0.36 -1.05 -13.54
C SER A 25 0.27 0.45 -13.86
N SER A 26 -0.58 1.20 -13.15
CA SER A 26 -0.73 2.67 -13.32
C SER A 26 -1.15 3.35 -12.01
N VAL A 27 -0.83 4.63 -11.85
CA VAL A 27 -1.08 5.38 -10.60
C VAL A 27 -2.58 5.48 -10.29
N GLU A 28 -3.44 5.54 -11.30
CA GLU A 28 -4.89 5.54 -11.10
C GLU A 28 -5.39 4.25 -10.46
N GLN A 29 -4.75 3.11 -10.74
CA GLN A 29 -5.13 1.82 -10.15
C GLN A 29 -4.74 1.72 -8.67
N LEU A 30 -3.84 2.59 -8.18
CA LEU A 30 -3.52 2.70 -6.77
C LEU A 30 -4.63 3.40 -5.96
N ASP A 31 -5.56 4.12 -6.62
CA ASP A 31 -6.67 4.83 -5.94
C ASP A 31 -7.61 3.86 -5.20
N GLY A 32 -7.79 2.64 -5.74
CA GLY A 32 -8.60 1.59 -5.14
C GLY A 32 -7.92 0.78 -4.03
N ILE A 33 -6.62 1.02 -3.76
CA ILE A 33 -5.86 0.23 -2.79
C ILE A 33 -6.03 0.83 -1.39
N SER A 34 -6.69 0.08 -0.51
CA SER A 34 -6.86 0.46 0.89
C SER A 34 -5.52 0.71 1.55
N GLY A 35 -5.41 1.86 2.22
CA GLY A 35 -4.19 2.32 2.86
C GLY A 35 -3.26 3.15 1.97
N ILE A 36 -3.56 3.38 0.68
CA ILE A 36 -2.81 4.32 -0.17
C ILE A 36 -3.62 5.61 -0.43
N GLY A 37 -3.53 6.55 0.51
CA GLY A 37 -4.09 7.90 0.34
C GLY A 37 -3.33 8.75 -0.69
N ALA A 38 -3.96 9.83 -1.16
CA ALA A 38 -3.45 10.73 -2.20
C ALA A 38 -1.97 11.14 -1.99
N LYS A 39 -1.62 11.63 -0.79
CA LYS A 39 -0.23 12.00 -0.45
C LYS A 39 0.80 10.90 -0.72
N LYS A 40 0.45 9.62 -0.45
CA LYS A 40 1.38 8.50 -0.67
C LYS A 40 1.46 8.12 -2.14
N ARG A 41 0.38 8.29 -2.90
CA ARG A 41 0.42 8.13 -4.37
C ARG A 41 1.27 9.20 -5.02
N ASP A 42 1.07 10.46 -4.66
CA ASP A 42 1.86 11.56 -5.21
C ASP A 42 3.35 11.41 -4.88
N ALA A 43 3.68 10.97 -3.67
CA ALA A 43 5.07 10.82 -3.24
C ALA A 43 5.75 9.53 -3.73
N TYR A 44 5.01 8.41 -3.83
CA TYR A 44 5.60 7.08 -3.99
C TYR A 44 4.95 6.22 -5.07
N GLY A 45 3.91 6.69 -5.76
CA GLY A 45 3.13 5.89 -6.71
C GLY A 45 3.98 5.24 -7.79
N GLU A 46 4.78 6.04 -8.49
CA GLU A 46 5.70 5.54 -9.53
C GLU A 46 6.71 4.51 -8.99
N ALA A 47 7.29 4.78 -7.81
CA ALA A 47 8.24 3.86 -7.20
C ALA A 47 7.60 2.52 -6.82
N VAL A 48 6.36 2.55 -6.31
CA VAL A 48 5.58 1.34 -6.01
C VAL A 48 5.28 0.55 -7.27
N LEU A 49 4.85 1.21 -8.36
CA LEU A 49 4.61 0.56 -9.65
C LEU A 49 5.88 -0.10 -10.20
N GLY A 50 7.03 0.57 -10.06
CA GLY A 50 8.33 0.01 -10.45
C GLY A 50 8.64 -1.29 -9.71
N VAL A 51 8.45 -1.32 -8.39
CA VAL A 51 8.67 -2.54 -7.59
C VAL A 51 7.69 -3.65 -7.98
N ILE A 52 6.43 -3.31 -8.26
CA ILE A 52 5.42 -4.30 -8.69
C ILE A 52 5.78 -4.89 -10.05
N ALA A 53 6.27 -4.07 -10.99
CA ALA A 53 6.71 -4.53 -12.30
C ALA A 53 7.94 -5.45 -12.21
N GLU A 54 8.89 -5.16 -11.33
CA GLU A 54 10.07 -6.01 -11.09
C GLU A 54 9.73 -7.34 -10.40
N ALA A 55 8.65 -7.37 -9.62
CA ALA A 55 8.17 -8.56 -8.91
C ALA A 55 7.17 -9.42 -9.72
N ALA A 56 6.78 -8.97 -10.91
CA ALA A 56 5.75 -9.60 -11.75
C ALA A 56 6.29 -10.81 -12.54
#